data_AF-A0A951CZH7-F1
#
_entry.id   AF-A0A951CZH7-F1
#
_cell.length_a   1.000
_cell.length_b   1.000
_cell.length_c   1.000
_cell.angle_alpha   90.00
_cell.angle_beta   90.00
_cell.angle_gamma   90.00
#
_symmetry.space_group_name_H-M   'P 1'
#
loop_
_entity.id
_entity.type
_entity.pdbx_description
1 polymer ?
#
loop_
_entity_poly.entity_id
_entity_poly.type
_entity_poly.pdbx_seq_one_letter_code
_entity_poly.pdbx_strand_id
1 'polypeptide(L)'
;MRAMEDISRAFEWIAVGLLILAFLLAVLAVTRDLVRREAAGITYRRGRRIFGRGLLISLEILVAADLIRTVAVSPTLRNVGVLGVIVLVRTLLVFSLDVEIDGVLPWRKRALGATDPEQ
;
A
#
# COMPACT_ATOMS: atom_id res chain seq x y z
N MET A 1 11.53 7.13 -26.73
CA MET A 1 10.25 6.39 -26.54
C MET A 1 10.48 4.99 -25.98
N ARG A 2 11.27 4.11 -26.62
CA ARG A 2 11.55 2.74 -26.12
C ARG A 2 12.07 2.67 -24.67
N ALA A 3 13.07 3.47 -24.32
CA ALA A 3 13.63 3.51 -22.95
C ALA A 3 12.59 3.83 -21.86
N MET A 4 11.55 4.60 -22.18
CA MET A 4 10.51 4.97 -21.22
C MET A 4 9.48 3.84 -21.01
N GLU A 5 9.15 3.13 -22.09
CA GLU A 5 8.29 1.95 -22.02
C GLU A 5 8.97 0.85 -21.21
N ASP A 6 10.27 0.66 -21.39
CA ASP A 6 11.05 -0.33 -20.65
C ASP A 6 11.10 -0.02 -19.15
N ILE A 7 11.34 1.26 -18.80
CA ILE A 7 11.32 1.71 -17.39
C ILE A 7 9.94 1.46 -16.79
N SER A 8 8.86 1.90 -17.45
CA SER A 8 7.53 1.75 -16.84
C SER A 8 7.10 0.29 -16.72
N ARG A 9 7.42 -0.57 -17.70
CA ARG A 9 7.20 -2.02 -17.58
C ARG A 9 8.01 -2.63 -16.43
N ALA A 10 9.26 -2.20 -16.23
CA ALA A 10 10.06 -2.70 -15.11
C ALA A 10 9.39 -2.37 -13.75
N PHE A 11 8.93 -1.13 -13.57
CA PHE A 11 8.19 -0.74 -12.36
C PHE A 11 6.90 -1.54 -12.17
N GLU A 12 6.16 -1.80 -13.24
CA GLU A 12 4.94 -2.59 -13.22
C GLU A 12 5.21 -4.04 -12.78
N TRP A 13 6.23 -4.69 -13.35
CA TRP A 13 6.64 -6.03 -12.95
C TRP A 13 7.14 -6.09 -11.51
N ILE A 14 7.88 -5.08 -11.05
CA ILE A 14 8.34 -4.99 -9.65
C ILE A 14 7.14 -4.89 -8.71
N ALA A 15 6.18 -4.02 -9.02
CA ALA A 15 4.99 -3.85 -8.19
C ALA A 15 4.13 -5.12 -8.14
N VAL A 16 3.90 -5.77 -9.28
CA VAL A 16 3.21 -7.06 -9.36
C VAL A 16 3.95 -8.14 -8.57
N GLY A 17 5.28 -8.21 -8.70
CA GLY A 17 6.11 -9.15 -7.96
C GLY A 17 6.03 -8.95 -6.45
N LEU A 18 6.06 -7.71 -5.97
CA LEU A 18 5.91 -7.37 -4.55
C LEU A 18 4.51 -7.75 -4.02
N LEU A 19 3.46 -7.53 -4.82
CA LEU A 19 2.09 -7.91 -4.50
C LEU A 19 1.94 -9.42 -4.35
N ILE A 20 2.49 -10.18 -5.30
CA ILE A 20 2.51 -11.65 -5.27
C ILE A 20 3.28 -12.14 -4.05
N LEU A 21 4.46 -11.59 -3.79
CA LEU A 21 5.28 -11.97 -2.63
C LEU A 21 4.54 -11.72 -1.32
N ALA A 22 3.92 -10.54 -1.16
CA ALA A 22 3.13 -10.20 0.02
C ALA A 22 1.96 -11.15 0.23
N PHE A 23 1.26 -11.52 -0.85
CA PHE A 23 0.18 -12.49 -0.81
C PHE A 23 0.67 -13.87 -0.38
N LEU A 24 1.77 -14.37 -0.97
CA LEU A 24 2.36 -15.67 -0.61
C LEU A 24 2.78 -15.70 0.86
N LEU A 25 3.41 -14.65 1.36
CA LEU A 25 3.80 -14.53 2.77
C LEU A 25 2.58 -14.53 3.70
N ALA A 26 1.50 -13.84 3.31
CA ALA A 26 0.25 -13.82 4.08
C ALA A 26 -0.40 -15.21 4.13
N VAL A 27 -0.47 -15.91 2.99
CA VAL A 27 -1.00 -17.28 2.89
C VAL A 27 -0.16 -18.25 3.72
N LEU A 28 1.17 -18.16 3.65
CA LEU A 28 2.07 -19.00 4.43
C LEU A 28 1.89 -18.78 5.93
N ALA A 29 1.78 -17.52 6.36
CA ALA A 29 1.53 -17.18 7.77
C ALA A 29 0.19 -17.72 8.25
N VAL A 30 -0.89 -17.53 7.49
CA VAL A 30 -2.21 -18.04 7.82
C VAL A 30 -2.22 -19.57 7.88
N THR A 31 -1.60 -20.23 6.90
CA THR A 31 -1.52 -21.71 6.86
C THR A 31 -0.75 -22.25 8.06
N ARG A 32 0.37 -21.62 8.42
CA ARG A 32 1.17 -21.98 9.59
C ARG A 32 0.37 -21.83 10.90
N ASP A 33 -0.40 -20.75 11.03
CA ASP A 33 -1.22 -20.49 12.21
C ASP A 33 -2.38 -21.48 12.34
N LEU A 34 -3.01 -21.86 11.21
CA LEU A 34 -4.04 -22.90 11.18
C LEU A 34 -3.50 -24.26 11.61
N VAL A 35 -2.31 -24.64 11.13
CA VAL A 35 -1.62 -25.89 11.56
C VAL A 35 -1.29 -25.84 13.05
N ARG A 36 -0.96 -24.67 13.59
CA ARG A 36 -0.71 -24.44 15.02
C ARG A 36 -1.98 -24.31 15.87
N ARG A 37 -3.17 -24.39 15.25
CA ARG A 37 -4.48 -24.23 15.90
C ARG A 37 -4.61 -22.91 16.67
N GLU A 38 -4.02 -21.84 16.16
CA GLU A 38 -4.22 -20.51 16.75
C GLU A 38 -5.69 -20.06 16.58
N ALA A 39 -6.13 -19.15 17.46
CA ALA A 39 -7.48 -18.61 17.39
C ALA A 39 -7.72 -17.90 16.04
N ALA A 40 -8.83 -18.21 15.37
CA ALA A 40 -9.15 -17.71 14.04
C ALA A 40 -9.05 -16.18 13.90
N GLY A 41 -9.41 -15.43 14.96
CA GLY A 41 -9.30 -13.97 14.97
C GLY A 41 -7.85 -13.45 14.95
N ILE A 42 -6.90 -14.17 15.55
CA ILE A 42 -5.47 -13.83 15.54
C ILE A 42 -4.88 -14.11 14.16
N THR A 43 -5.18 -15.28 13.60
CA THR A 43 -4.75 -15.71 12.27
C THR A 43 -5.23 -14.75 11.17
N TYR A 44 -6.52 -14.37 11.19
CA TYR A 44 -7.09 -13.44 10.23
C TYR A 44 -6.42 -12.06 10.30
N ARG A 45 -6.25 -11.50 11.50
CA ARG A 45 -5.58 -10.21 11.69
C ARG A 45 -4.13 -10.24 11.23
N ARG A 46 -3.39 -11.32 11.49
CA ARG A 46 -1.99 -11.47 11.06
C ARG A 46 -1.88 -11.53 9.54
N GLY A 47 -2.67 -12.38 8.88
CA GLY A 47 -2.68 -12.47 7.41
C GLY A 47 -3.04 -11.14 6.75
N ARG A 48 -4.08 -10.47 7.26
CA ARG A 48 -4.52 -9.17 6.75
C ARG A 48 -3.50 -8.05 6.97
N ARG A 49 -2.76 -8.08 8.08
CA ARG A 49 -1.67 -7.13 8.34
C ARG A 49 -0.49 -7.32 7.38
N ILE A 50 -0.08 -8.57 7.13
CA ILE A 50 1.02 -8.88 6.20
C ILE A 50 0.66 -8.47 4.78
N PHE A 51 -0.53 -8.87 4.32
CA PHE A 51 -1.01 -8.51 2.99
C PHE A 51 -1.21 -7.00 2.84
N GLY A 52 -1.83 -6.35 3.83
CA GLY A 52 -2.05 -4.90 3.82
C GLY A 52 -0.75 -4.11 3.74
N ARG A 53 0.29 -4.48 4.50
CA ARG A 53 1.61 -3.82 4.40
C ARG A 53 2.27 -4.00 3.04
N GLY A 54 2.19 -5.20 2.46
CA GLY A 54 2.74 -5.45 1.13
C GLY A 54 1.98 -4.75 0.01
N LEU A 55 0.66 -4.63 0.13
CA LEU A 55 -0.17 -3.82 -0.75
C LEU A 55 0.27 -2.35 -0.71
N LEU A 56 0.50 -1.78 0.47
CA LEU A 56 0.98 -0.41 0.62
C LEU A 56 2.31 -0.16 -0.10
N ILE A 57 3.30 -1.05 0.09
CA ILE A 57 4.60 -0.95 -0.56
C ILE A 57 4.47 -1.04 -2.08
N SER A 58 3.67 -1.98 -2.58
CA SER A 58 3.45 -2.16 -4.02
C SER A 58 2.81 -0.91 -4.63
N LEU A 59 1.84 -0.32 -3.93
CA LEU A 59 1.19 0.93 -4.34
C LEU A 59 2.14 2.14 -4.32
N GLU A 60 3.14 2.19 -3.44
CA GLU A 60 4.19 3.23 -3.46
C GLU A 60 5.00 3.19 -4.74
N ILE A 61 5.39 1.98 -5.17
CA ILE A 61 6.15 1.76 -6.40
C ILE A 61 5.31 2.07 -7.65
N LEU A 62 4.03 1.66 -7.68
CA LEU A 62 3.11 1.95 -8.78
C LEU A 62 2.91 3.46 -9.00
N VAL A 63 2.80 4.24 -7.93
CA VAL A 63 2.67 5.71 -8.08
C VAL A 63 3.95 6.35 -8.58
N ALA A 64 5.12 5.86 -8.16
CA ALA A 64 6.38 6.34 -8.73
C ALA A 64 6.44 6.09 -10.24
N ALA A 65 5.97 4.91 -10.68
CA ALA A 65 5.86 4.56 -12.10
C ALA A 65 4.92 5.51 -12.87
N ASP A 66 3.74 5.78 -12.30
CA ASP A 66 2.74 6.68 -12.88
C ASP A 66 3.22 8.14 -12.94
N LEU A 67 3.96 8.58 -11.93
CA LEU A 67 4.53 9.93 -11.88
C LEU A 67 5.63 10.09 -12.94
N ILE A 68 6.50 9.09 -13.11
CA ILE A 68 7.51 9.07 -14.16
C ILE A 68 6.82 9.15 -15.54
N ARG A 69 5.79 8.32 -15.78
CA ARG A 69 5.04 8.31 -17.04
C ARG A 69 4.33 9.63 -17.35
N THR A 70 3.67 10.24 -16.36
CA THR A 70 2.85 11.45 -16.57
C THR A 70 3.67 12.74 -16.61
N VAL A 71 4.71 12.88 -15.77
CA VAL A 71 5.50 14.13 -15.67
C VAL A 71 6.57 14.22 -16.77
N ALA A 72 7.14 13.10 -17.23
CA ALA A 72 8.25 13.13 -18.18
C ALA A 72 7.83 13.29 -19.66
N VAL A 73 6.57 13.01 -20.02
CA VAL A 73 6.15 12.90 -21.42
C VAL A 73 5.47 14.17 -21.95
N SER A 74 4.71 14.90 -21.13
CA SER A 74 4.22 16.26 -21.46
C SER A 74 3.51 16.90 -20.26
N PRO A 75 4.03 18.01 -19.68
CA PRO A 75 3.43 18.68 -18.54
C PRO A 75 2.20 19.50 -18.96
N THR A 76 1.11 18.82 -19.31
CA THR A 76 -0.20 19.46 -19.59
C THR A 76 -1.09 19.43 -18.35
N LEU A 77 -1.92 20.45 -18.16
CA LEU A 77 -2.90 20.51 -17.06
C LEU A 77 -3.83 19.28 -17.01
N ARG A 78 -4.13 18.68 -18.18
CA ARG A 78 -4.93 17.45 -18.28
C ARG A 78 -4.21 16.25 -17.66
N ASN A 79 -2.92 16.06 -17.96
CA ASN A 79 -2.12 14.95 -17.41
C ASN A 79 -1.95 15.10 -15.89
N VAL A 80 -1.73 16.33 -15.41
CA VAL A 80 -1.66 16.63 -13.97
C VAL A 80 -3.00 16.37 -13.28
N GLY A 81 -4.13 16.71 -13.92
CA GLY A 81 -5.46 16.42 -13.38
C GLY A 81 -5.72 14.93 -13.18
N VAL A 82 -5.37 14.10 -14.16
CA VAL A 82 -5.48 12.63 -14.04
C VAL A 82 -4.59 12.09 -12.91
N LEU A 83 -3.34 12.55 -12.83
CA LEU A 83 -2.42 12.19 -11.74
C LEU A 83 -2.99 12.57 -10.37
N GLY A 84 -3.56 13.77 -10.24
CA GLY A 84 -4.20 14.24 -9.01
C GLY A 84 -5.34 13.33 -8.54
N VAL A 85 -6.18 12.86 -9.46
CA VAL A 85 -7.27 11.91 -9.15
C VAL A 85 -6.72 10.56 -8.67
N ILE A 86 -5.69 10.02 -9.34
CA ILE A 86 -5.07 8.75 -8.94
C ILE A 86 -4.47 8.85 -7.53
N VAL A 87 -3.75 9.94 -7.25
CA VAL A 87 -3.17 10.19 -5.91
C VAL A 87 -4.27 10.34 -4.85
N LEU A 88 -5.37 11.01 -5.17
CA LEU A 88 -6.52 11.15 -4.26
C LEU A 88 -7.15 9.80 -3.93
N VAL A 89 -7.47 8.99 -4.94
CA VAL A 89 -8.03 7.64 -4.76
C VAL A 89 -7.11 6.79 -3.91
N ARG A 90 -5.79 6.82 -4.18
CA ARG A 90 -4.81 6.07 -3.39
C ARG A 90 -4.79 6.53 -1.93
N THR A 91 -4.76 7.82 -1.70
CA THR A 91 -4.73 8.39 -0.34
C THR A 91 -5.97 7.97 0.45
N LEU A 92 -7.15 8.02 -0.18
CA LEU A 92 -8.40 7.60 0.44
C LEU A 92 -8.47 6.10 0.73
N LEU A 93 -7.97 5.24 -0.17
CA LEU A 93 -7.93 3.79 0.05
C LEU A 93 -7.00 3.41 1.20
N VAL A 94 -5.78 3.97 1.21
CA VAL A 94 -4.82 3.74 2.30
C VAL A 94 -5.38 4.25 3.63
N PHE A 95 -6.00 5.42 3.61
CA PHE A 95 -6.66 5.99 4.78
C PHE A 95 -7.81 5.10 5.28
N SER A 96 -8.67 4.61 4.39
CA SER A 96 -9.79 3.73 4.75
C SER A 96 -9.32 2.41 5.37
N LEU A 97 -8.27 1.81 4.82
CA LEU A 97 -7.71 0.56 5.33
C LEU A 97 -7.10 0.74 6.73
N ASP A 98 -6.37 1.83 6.96
CA ASP A 98 -5.76 2.14 8.26
C ASP A 98 -6.85 2.36 9.34
N VAL A 99 -7.91 3.07 8.98
CA VAL A 99 -9.07 3.27 9.86
C VAL A 99 -9.80 1.96 10.16
N GLU A 100 -9.99 1.08 9.19
CA GLU A 100 -10.67 -0.22 9.40
C GLU A 100 -9.82 -1.16 10.27
N ILE A 101 -8.50 -1.16 10.11
CA ILE A 101 -7.59 -2.02 10.87
C ILE A 101 -7.47 -1.56 12.32
N ASP A 102 -7.39 -0.26 12.56
CA ASP A 102 -7.09 0.29 13.87
C ASP A 102 -8.32 0.81 14.63
N GLY A 103 -9.46 0.98 13.95
CA GLY A 103 -10.71 1.48 14.52
C GLY A 103 -10.63 2.94 15.01
N VAL A 104 -9.51 3.62 14.80
CA VAL A 104 -9.28 5.01 15.20
C VAL A 104 -8.70 5.80 14.05
N LEU A 105 -9.20 7.03 13.90
CA LEU A 105 -8.71 7.98 12.91
C LEU A 105 -7.21 8.27 13.12
N PRO A 106 -6.40 8.36 12.06
CA PRO A 106 -4.95 8.51 12.18
C PRO A 106 -4.54 9.83 12.87
N TRP A 107 -5.33 10.90 12.72
CA TRP A 107 -5.10 12.15 13.45
C TRP A 107 -5.38 12.01 14.96
N ARG A 108 -6.28 11.11 15.36
CA ARG A 108 -6.60 10.84 16.77
C ARG A 108 -5.51 9.99 17.44
N LYS A 109 -4.87 9.09 16.70
CA LYS A 109 -3.66 8.37 17.17
C LYS A 109 -2.51 9.34 17.49
N ARG A 110 -2.26 10.32 16.60
CA ARG A 110 -1.23 11.34 16.82
C ARG A 110 -1.53 12.24 18.02
N ALA A 111 -2.81 12.57 18.25
CA ALA A 111 -3.22 13.36 19.40
C ALA A 111 -3.03 12.61 20.74
N LEU A 112 -3.28 11.30 20.77
CA LEU A 112 -3.08 10.48 21.98
C LEU A 112 -1.60 10.19 22.30
N GLY A 113 -0.73 10.13 21.28
CA GLY A 113 0.72 10.00 21.46
C GLY A 113 1.44 11.32 21.80
N ALA A 114 0.76 12.46 21.69
CA ALA A 114 1.32 13.78 22.03
C ALA A 114 1.08 14.19 23.50
N THR A 115 0.31 13.39 24.25
CA THR A 115 -0.04 13.63 25.66
C THR A 115 0.70 12.73 26.64
N ASP A 116 1.87 12.20 26.28
CA ASP A 116 2.81 11.62 27.25
C ASP A 116 3.86 12.69 27.66
N PRO A 117 3.64 13.45 28.74
CA PRO A 117 4.66 14.30 29.34
C PRO A 117 5.54 13.53 30.34
N GLU A 118 5.91 12.27 30.07
CA GLU A 118 6.82 11.49 30.95
C GLU A 118 8.00 10.89 30.18
N GLN A 119 8.96 11.77 29.86
CA GLN A 119 10.39 11.47 30.07
C GLN A 119 10.90 12.38 31.18
#